data_AF-A0A7K1SKU9-F1
#
_entry.id   AF-A0A7K1SKU9-F1
#
_cell.length_a   1.000
_cell.length_b   1.000
_cell.length_c   1.000
_cell.angle_alpha   90.00
_cell.angle_beta   90.00
_cell.angle_gamma   90.00
#
_symmetry.space_group_name_H-M   'P 1'
#
loop_
_entity.id
_entity.type
_entity.pdbx_description
1 polymer ?
#
loop_
_entity_poly.entity_id
_entity_poly.type
_entity_poly.pdbx_seq_one_letter_code
_entity_poly.pdbx_strand_id
1 'polypeptide(L)'
;KELSKATFEKFTIPFPEDLTTQRRIAQILSLTESLIRARQRTLVALDDLLKSTFYEFFGDPVRNEKGWKVKKIGEIIIDIVAGNSYGGKERLLNENELGVLKISAVTSGTFKPTEFKAISKAIIKNPVIFPKKGDLLFSRANTRELVGATCIVDKDYDNLFLPDKLWRVDINKSECNPYYLKYLLSDENLRTKLTDTATGTSGSMLNISMKKFRDFNAPIAPLALQTQFAAVVERVTNLRVQQQTSFASLQLLYQSLLQAAFQGKLDVSKVNEVVPRPTSTNSQGTSEELIWQKLRSQVNNQSITLEDLQNVFPNADYPKLRELVFNAIDSGHLTQTYDTKERVVKLNAGTPRT
;
A
#
# COMPACT_ATOMS: atom_id res chain seq x y z
N LYS A 1 7.96 22.62 -17.14
CA LYS A 1 7.44 22.61 -18.53
C LYS A 1 5.97 22.29 -18.43
N GLU A 2 5.11 23.20 -18.85
CA GLU A 2 3.65 23.03 -18.84
C GLU A 2 3.14 22.89 -20.28
N LEU A 3 2.08 22.12 -20.46
CA LEU A 3 1.44 21.91 -21.76
C LEU A 3 0.48 23.07 -21.99
N SER A 4 0.68 23.88 -23.04
CA SER A 4 -0.21 25.01 -23.32
C SER A 4 -1.53 24.55 -23.97
N LYS A 5 -2.62 25.28 -23.75
CA LYS A 5 -3.94 25.01 -24.36
C LYS A 5 -3.83 24.82 -25.88
N ALA A 6 -3.13 25.71 -26.56
CA ALA A 6 -2.89 25.65 -28.00
C ALA A 6 -2.09 24.41 -28.45
N THR A 7 -1.27 23.84 -27.56
CA THR A 7 -0.55 22.58 -27.84
C THR A 7 -1.47 21.37 -27.64
N PHE A 8 -2.30 21.38 -26.60
CA PHE A 8 -3.27 20.32 -26.31
C PHE A 8 -4.34 20.19 -27.40
N GLU A 9 -4.92 21.30 -27.86
CA GLU A 9 -5.96 21.30 -28.91
C GLU A 9 -5.47 20.78 -30.26
N LYS A 10 -4.16 20.85 -30.52
CA LYS A 10 -3.54 20.33 -31.75
C LYS A 10 -3.18 18.84 -31.65
N PHE A 11 -3.35 18.22 -30.50
CA PHE A 11 -2.99 16.83 -30.29
C PHE A 11 -4.00 15.91 -30.98
N THR A 12 -3.52 15.08 -31.89
CA THR A 12 -4.36 14.11 -32.60
C THR A 12 -4.41 12.79 -31.84
N ILE A 13 -5.60 12.21 -31.74
CA ILE A 13 -5.82 10.92 -31.09
C ILE A 13 -6.47 9.93 -32.07
N PRO A 14 -6.17 8.63 -31.95
CA PRO A 14 -6.94 7.60 -32.62
C PRO A 14 -8.41 7.66 -32.16
N PHE A 15 -9.34 7.76 -33.10
CA PHE A 15 -10.77 7.88 -32.81
C PHE A 15 -11.56 6.83 -33.61
N PRO A 16 -11.93 5.69 -33.00
CA PRO A 16 -12.81 4.72 -33.65
C PRO A 16 -14.17 5.35 -33.92
N GLU A 17 -14.62 5.44 -35.18
CA GLU A 17 -15.87 6.13 -35.53
C GLU A 17 -17.12 5.44 -34.96
N ASP A 18 -17.07 4.11 -34.77
CA ASP A 18 -18.16 3.34 -34.20
C ASP A 18 -18.24 3.50 -32.67
N LEU A 19 -19.32 4.12 -32.21
CA LEU A 19 -19.61 4.32 -30.78
C LEU A 19 -19.71 2.99 -30.02
N THR A 20 -20.19 1.92 -30.67
CA THR A 20 -20.30 0.58 -30.06
C THR A 20 -18.91 0.05 -29.72
N THR A 21 -17.97 0.18 -30.65
CA THR A 21 -16.56 -0.15 -30.46
C THR A 21 -15.93 0.69 -29.36
N GLN A 22 -16.18 2.01 -29.33
CA GLN A 22 -15.69 2.86 -28.24
C GLN A 22 -16.20 2.40 -26.86
N ARG A 23 -17.49 2.08 -26.75
CA ARG A 23 -18.11 1.57 -25.51
C ARG A 23 -17.50 0.25 -25.07
N ARG A 24 -17.30 -0.70 -25.99
CA ARG A 24 -16.70 -2.01 -25.70
C ARG A 24 -15.24 -1.90 -25.25
N ILE A 25 -14.46 -1.03 -25.89
CA ILE A 25 -13.09 -0.71 -25.47
C ILE A 25 -13.10 -0.15 -24.05
N ALA A 26 -13.94 0.86 -23.78
CA ALA A 26 -14.06 1.45 -22.45
C ALA A 26 -14.48 0.43 -21.39
N GLN A 27 -15.40 -0.48 -21.72
CA GLN A 27 -15.87 -1.55 -20.84
C GLN A 27 -14.74 -2.51 -20.47
N ILE A 28 -13.97 -3.02 -21.43
CA ILE A 28 -12.83 -3.93 -21.17
C ILE A 28 -11.79 -3.25 -20.26
N LEU A 29 -11.43 -2.01 -20.58
CA LEU A 29 -10.42 -1.28 -19.82
C LEU A 29 -10.91 -1.02 -18.38
N SER A 30 -12.18 -0.63 -18.22
CA SER A 30 -12.80 -0.39 -16.91
C SER A 30 -12.91 -1.67 -16.09
N LEU A 31 -13.26 -2.80 -16.71
CA LEU A 31 -13.29 -4.11 -16.05
C LEU A 31 -11.90 -4.49 -15.54
N THR A 32 -10.87 -4.34 -16.36
CA THR A 32 -9.49 -4.65 -16.00
C THR A 32 -9.01 -3.75 -14.86
N GLU A 33 -9.32 -2.45 -14.92
CA GLU A 33 -9.02 -1.50 -13.85
C GLU A 33 -9.73 -1.88 -12.54
N SER A 34 -11.00 -2.31 -12.59
CA SER A 34 -11.73 -2.73 -11.40
C SER A 34 -11.12 -3.97 -10.73
N LEU A 35 -10.59 -4.91 -11.53
CA LEU A 35 -9.84 -6.06 -11.03
C LEU A 35 -8.52 -5.65 -10.36
N ILE A 36 -7.80 -4.69 -10.95
CA ILE A 36 -6.58 -4.12 -10.37
C ILE A 36 -6.89 -3.50 -8.99
N ARG A 37 -7.94 -2.67 -8.91
CA ARG A 37 -8.40 -2.07 -7.64
C ARG A 37 -8.85 -3.13 -6.64
N ALA A 38 -9.52 -4.19 -7.07
CA ALA A 38 -9.92 -5.30 -6.20
C ALA A 38 -8.71 -6.04 -5.60
N ARG A 39 -7.64 -6.25 -6.38
CA ARG A 39 -6.39 -6.83 -5.87
C ARG A 39 -5.68 -5.92 -4.88
N GLN A 40 -5.64 -4.61 -5.14
CA GLN A 40 -5.09 -3.65 -4.16
C GLN A 40 -5.85 -3.69 -2.83
N ARG A 41 -7.19 -3.68 -2.88
CA ARG A 41 -8.04 -3.82 -1.68
C ARG A 41 -7.79 -5.14 -0.95
N THR A 42 -7.62 -6.24 -1.69
CA THR A 42 -7.29 -7.55 -1.11
C THR A 42 -5.97 -7.50 -0.36
N LEU A 43 -4.92 -6.89 -0.94
CA LEU A 43 -3.61 -6.78 -0.28
C LEU A 43 -3.68 -6.01 1.04
N VAL A 44 -4.44 -4.91 1.08
CA VAL A 44 -4.69 -4.16 2.32
C VAL A 44 -5.46 -5.02 3.34
N ALA A 45 -6.51 -5.71 2.90
CA ALA A 45 -7.30 -6.57 3.78
C ALA A 45 -6.49 -7.73 4.39
N LEU A 46 -5.45 -8.24 3.70
CA LEU A 46 -4.54 -9.25 4.27
C LEU A 46 -3.65 -8.68 5.38
N ASP A 47 -3.28 -7.39 5.31
CA ASP A 47 -2.56 -6.73 6.38
C ASP A 47 -3.46 -6.56 7.61
N ASP A 48 -4.70 -6.12 7.39
CA ASP A 48 -5.69 -5.95 8.46
C ASP A 48 -6.09 -7.28 9.11
N LEU A 49 -6.21 -8.36 8.33
CA LEU A 49 -6.45 -9.71 8.83
C LEU A 49 -5.36 -10.15 9.82
N LEU A 50 -4.08 -9.88 9.52
CA LEU A 50 -2.99 -10.28 10.41
C LEU A 50 -2.95 -9.43 11.68
N LYS A 51 -3.31 -8.15 11.59
CA LYS A 51 -3.47 -7.29 12.77
C LYS A 51 -4.63 -7.76 13.64
N SER A 52 -5.81 -7.99 13.08
CA SER A 52 -6.97 -8.45 13.84
C SER A 52 -6.72 -9.83 14.47
N THR A 53 -6.14 -10.77 13.71
CA THR A 53 -5.75 -12.09 14.23
C THR A 53 -4.75 -11.96 15.38
N PHE A 54 -3.78 -11.04 15.30
CA PHE A 54 -2.86 -10.81 16.40
C PHE A 54 -3.60 -10.36 17.67
N TYR A 55 -4.52 -9.40 17.58
CA TYR A 55 -5.33 -8.96 18.71
C TYR A 55 -6.25 -10.07 19.24
N GLU A 56 -6.83 -10.91 18.38
CA GLU A 56 -7.62 -12.07 18.81
C GLU A 56 -6.79 -13.06 19.64
N PHE A 57 -5.57 -13.37 19.18
CA PHE A 57 -4.67 -14.28 19.87
C PHE A 57 -4.16 -13.68 21.19
N PHE A 58 -3.65 -12.45 21.14
CA PHE A 58 -2.80 -11.90 22.20
C PHE A 58 -3.41 -10.74 22.98
N GLY A 59 -4.49 -10.14 22.47
CA GLY A 59 -5.09 -8.92 23.01
C GLY A 59 -4.26 -7.68 22.72
N ASP A 60 -4.67 -6.55 23.29
CA ASP A 60 -3.88 -5.32 23.26
C ASP A 60 -2.61 -5.50 24.12
N PRO A 61 -1.40 -5.35 23.55
CA PRO A 61 -0.14 -5.59 24.27
C PRO A 61 0.20 -4.50 25.29
N VAL A 62 -0.41 -3.32 25.18
CA VAL A 62 -0.25 -2.23 26.14
C VAL A 62 -1.14 -2.43 27.37
N ARG A 63 -2.40 -2.83 27.15
CA ARG A 63 -3.34 -3.14 28.23
C ARG A 63 -3.06 -4.49 28.87
N ASN A 64 -2.46 -5.41 28.10
CA ASN A 64 -2.15 -6.77 28.50
C ASN A 64 -3.36 -7.49 29.13
N GLU A 65 -4.53 -7.37 28.50
CA GLU A 65 -5.81 -7.86 29.03
C GLU A 65 -5.80 -9.38 29.33
N LYS A 66 -4.94 -10.11 28.61
CA LYS A 66 -4.75 -11.56 28.78
C LYS A 66 -3.72 -11.93 29.86
N GLY A 67 -3.11 -10.94 30.52
CA GLY A 67 -2.23 -11.15 31.67
C GLY A 67 -0.93 -11.89 31.34
N TRP A 68 -0.36 -11.69 30.14
CA TRP A 68 0.89 -12.34 29.77
C TRP A 68 2.06 -11.89 30.63
N LYS A 69 3.04 -12.77 30.82
CA LYS A 69 4.26 -12.46 31.59
C LYS A 69 5.02 -11.34 30.89
N VAL A 70 5.28 -10.26 31.61
CA VAL A 70 6.12 -9.16 31.14
C VAL A 70 7.59 -9.58 31.30
N LYS A 71 8.35 -9.49 30.20
CA LYS A 71 9.80 -9.71 30.17
C LYS A 71 10.48 -8.52 29.51
N LYS A 72 11.77 -8.32 29.80
CA LYS A 72 12.62 -7.46 28.98
C LYS A 72 12.86 -8.10 27.63
N ILE A 73 12.93 -7.31 26.56
CA ILE A 73 13.31 -7.81 25.23
C ILE A 73 14.68 -8.50 25.28
N GLY A 74 15.60 -8.00 26.09
CA GLY A 74 16.92 -8.60 26.32
C GLY A 74 16.88 -10.05 26.82
N GLU A 75 15.79 -10.51 27.44
CA GLU A 75 15.64 -11.90 27.92
C GLU A 75 15.22 -12.87 26.81
N ILE A 76 14.70 -12.36 25.69
CA ILE A 76 14.18 -13.18 24.58
C ILE A 76 15.02 -13.09 23.30
N ILE A 77 16.07 -12.27 23.31
CA ILE A 77 17.00 -12.12 22.19
C ILE A 77 18.41 -12.56 22.59
N ILE A 78 19.11 -13.19 21.66
CA ILE A 78 20.50 -13.59 21.78
C ILE A 78 21.39 -12.38 21.54
N ASP A 79 21.23 -11.73 20.37
CA ASP A 79 22.07 -10.61 19.98
C ASP A 79 21.34 -9.56 19.14
N ILE A 80 21.97 -8.38 18.99
CA ILE A 80 21.56 -7.33 18.07
C ILE A 80 22.79 -6.94 17.26
N VAL A 81 22.76 -7.22 15.97
CA VAL A 81 23.89 -6.94 15.08
C VAL A 81 23.57 -5.72 14.22
N ALA A 82 24.42 -4.71 14.27
CA ALA A 82 24.31 -3.52 13.44
C ALA A 82 25.16 -3.67 12.18
N GLY A 83 24.63 -3.18 11.05
CA GLY A 83 25.36 -3.12 9.80
C GLY A 83 26.39 -1.99 9.72
N ASN A 84 26.92 -1.78 8.52
CA ASN A 84 27.90 -0.73 8.24
C ASN A 84 27.33 0.23 7.19
N SER A 85 27.31 1.52 7.50
CA SER A 85 26.86 2.53 6.55
C SER A 85 27.97 2.94 5.59
N TYR A 86 27.61 3.00 4.32
CA TYR A 86 28.43 3.53 3.25
C TYR A 86 27.59 4.50 2.42
N GLY A 87 28.24 5.49 1.81
CA GLY A 87 27.59 6.30 0.77
C GLY A 87 27.29 5.45 -0.46
N GLY A 88 26.45 5.91 -1.38
CA GLY A 88 26.14 5.16 -2.58
C GLY A 88 25.24 5.93 -3.53
N LYS A 89 24.98 5.35 -4.70
CA LYS A 89 24.14 5.95 -5.74
C LYS A 89 22.76 5.29 -5.79
N GLU A 90 21.72 6.08 -5.99
CA GLU A 90 20.34 5.57 -6.14
C GLU A 90 20.13 5.08 -7.58
N ARG A 91 20.54 3.84 -7.83
CA ARG A 91 20.41 3.16 -9.13
C ARG A 91 20.46 1.65 -8.97
N LEU A 92 20.18 0.94 -10.07
CA LEU A 92 20.36 -0.50 -10.16
C LEU A 92 21.84 -0.90 -9.94
N LEU A 93 22.05 -2.12 -9.46
CA LEU A 93 23.38 -2.69 -9.25
C LEU A 93 24.04 -3.02 -10.60
N ASN A 94 25.31 -2.66 -10.74
CA ASN A 94 26.16 -3.15 -11.82
C ASN A 94 26.95 -4.38 -11.34
N GLU A 95 27.66 -5.01 -12.28
CA GLU A 95 28.68 -6.01 -11.96
C GLU A 95 29.71 -5.43 -10.96
N ASN A 96 30.12 -6.24 -9.98
CA ASN A 96 31.03 -5.87 -8.89
C ASN A 96 30.53 -4.86 -7.84
N GLU A 97 29.21 -4.69 -7.73
CA GLU A 97 28.59 -3.87 -6.68
C GLU A 97 27.82 -4.68 -5.65
N LEU A 98 27.58 -4.06 -4.49
CA LEU A 98 26.62 -4.46 -3.48
C LEU A 98 25.66 -3.31 -3.19
N GLY A 99 24.46 -3.62 -2.72
CA GLY A 99 23.47 -2.64 -2.30
C GLY A 99 23.48 -2.43 -0.79
N VAL A 100 23.76 -1.22 -0.31
CA VAL A 100 23.48 -0.89 1.09
C VAL A 100 22.00 -0.56 1.23
N LEU A 101 21.31 -1.22 2.15
CA LEU A 101 19.89 -0.98 2.38
C LEU A 101 19.64 0.43 2.93
N LYS A 102 18.51 1.02 2.56
CA LYS A 102 17.98 2.25 3.16
C LYS A 102 17.05 1.90 4.32
N ILE A 103 16.80 2.86 5.21
CA ILE A 103 15.81 2.71 6.29
C ILE A 103 14.42 2.36 5.71
N SER A 104 14.08 2.94 4.55
CA SER A 104 12.85 2.68 3.79
C SER A 104 12.66 1.22 3.38
N ALA A 105 13.71 0.39 3.42
CA ALA A 105 13.60 -1.06 3.21
C ALA A 105 12.79 -1.76 4.31
N VAL A 106 12.68 -1.15 5.50
CA VAL A 106 12.00 -1.70 6.69
C VAL A 106 10.79 -0.88 7.11
N THR A 107 10.80 0.45 6.89
CA THR A 107 9.79 1.39 7.37
C THR A 107 8.33 0.97 7.15
N SER A 108 8.02 0.33 6.03
CA SER A 108 6.65 -0.10 5.71
C SER A 108 6.14 -1.32 6.49
N GLY A 109 6.97 -1.95 7.33
CA GLY A 109 6.63 -3.19 8.03
C GLY A 109 6.78 -4.46 7.17
N THR A 110 7.04 -4.29 5.87
CA THR A 110 7.40 -5.35 4.91
C THR A 110 8.78 -5.05 4.34
N PHE A 111 9.61 -6.08 4.17
CA PHE A 111 10.95 -5.94 3.62
C PHE A 111 10.87 -5.53 2.14
N LYS A 112 11.53 -4.42 1.78
CA LYS A 112 11.61 -3.91 0.41
C LYS A 112 13.04 -4.01 -0.12
N PRO A 113 13.39 -5.08 -0.87
CA PRO A 113 14.75 -5.27 -1.38
C PRO A 113 15.16 -4.26 -2.45
N THR A 114 14.23 -3.48 -2.98
CA THR A 114 14.50 -2.41 -3.97
C THR A 114 14.98 -1.10 -3.31
N GLU A 115 14.85 -0.97 -1.99
CA GLU A 115 15.22 0.23 -1.26
C GLU A 115 16.70 0.17 -0.81
N PHE A 116 17.61 0.37 -1.76
CA PHE A 116 19.05 0.37 -1.50
C PHE A 116 19.79 1.48 -2.27
N LYS A 117 21.08 1.64 -1.97
CA LYS A 117 22.04 2.43 -2.75
C LYS A 117 23.16 1.52 -3.27
N ALA A 118 23.51 1.64 -4.53
CA ALA A 118 24.55 0.86 -5.17
C ALA A 118 25.95 1.35 -4.78
N ILE A 119 26.84 0.39 -4.48
CA ILE A 119 28.18 0.62 -3.94
C ILE A 119 29.18 -0.35 -4.56
N SER A 120 30.35 0.15 -4.97
CA SER A 120 31.46 -0.69 -5.42
C SER A 120 32.02 -1.56 -4.29
N LYS A 121 32.21 -2.86 -4.54
CA LYS A 121 32.82 -3.78 -3.57
C LYS A 121 34.21 -3.31 -3.10
N ALA A 122 34.94 -2.58 -3.94
CA ALA A 122 36.29 -2.09 -3.64
C ALA A 122 36.34 -1.08 -2.48
N ILE A 123 35.23 -0.38 -2.16
CA ILE A 123 35.19 0.58 -1.05
C ILE A 123 34.75 -0.05 0.28
N ILE A 124 34.28 -1.30 0.26
CA ILE A 124 33.77 -2.01 1.43
C ILE A 124 34.97 -2.62 2.16
N LYS A 125 35.38 -1.97 3.25
CA LYS A 125 36.56 -2.36 4.04
C LYS A 125 36.24 -3.29 5.20
N ASN A 126 34.99 -3.26 5.70
CA ASN A 126 34.56 -4.02 6.86
C ASN A 126 33.66 -5.18 6.44
N PRO A 127 33.59 -6.26 7.23
CA PRO A 127 32.57 -7.29 7.04
C PRO A 127 31.17 -6.68 7.02
N VAL A 128 30.34 -7.16 6.10
CA VAL A 128 28.95 -6.70 5.94
C VAL A 128 27.98 -7.81 6.30
N ILE A 129 26.75 -7.41 6.66
CA ILE A 129 25.70 -8.34 7.10
C ILE A 129 24.68 -8.43 5.99
N PHE A 130 24.61 -9.59 5.36
CA PHE A 130 23.61 -9.93 4.35
C PHE A 130 22.32 -10.35 5.05
N PRO A 131 21.16 -9.78 4.70
CA PRO A 131 19.88 -10.20 5.26
C PRO A 131 19.49 -11.58 4.70
N LYS A 132 19.10 -12.47 5.61
CA LYS A 132 18.71 -13.85 5.32
C LYS A 132 17.24 -14.09 5.62
N LYS A 133 16.64 -15.08 4.97
CA LYS A 133 15.24 -15.45 5.16
C LYS A 133 14.96 -15.69 6.64
N GLY A 134 13.93 -15.02 7.16
CA GLY A 134 13.52 -15.14 8.55
C GLY A 134 14.23 -14.19 9.53
N ASP A 135 15.22 -13.41 9.08
CA ASP A 135 15.83 -12.36 9.89
C ASP A 135 14.77 -11.31 10.26
N LEU A 136 14.73 -10.94 11.55
CA LEU A 136 13.99 -9.78 12.01
C LEU A 136 14.87 -8.54 11.90
N LEU A 137 14.47 -7.60 11.05
CA LEU A 137 15.13 -6.31 10.92
C LEU A 137 14.41 -5.26 11.75
N PHE A 138 15.18 -4.38 12.39
CA PHE A 138 14.68 -3.30 13.23
C PHE A 138 15.31 -1.96 12.82
N SER A 139 14.48 -0.95 12.57
CA SER A 139 14.91 0.41 12.26
C SER A 139 15.16 1.21 13.53
N ARG A 140 16.42 1.40 13.91
CA ARG A 140 16.79 2.12 15.14
C ARG A 140 16.65 3.64 15.04
N ALA A 141 16.60 4.19 13.84
CA ALA A 141 16.63 5.64 13.64
C ALA A 141 15.73 6.07 12.48
N ASN A 142 14.76 6.95 12.76
CA ASN A 142 13.85 7.56 11.78
C ASN A 142 13.10 8.75 12.42
N THR A 143 12.11 9.33 11.75
CA THR A 143 11.14 10.25 12.38
C THR A 143 10.39 9.55 13.51
N ARG A 144 9.73 10.33 14.38
CA ARG A 144 9.03 9.79 15.56
C ARG A 144 7.96 8.75 15.20
N GLU A 145 7.27 8.92 14.09
CA GLU A 145 6.17 8.04 13.67
C GLU A 145 6.69 6.70 13.11
N LEU A 146 7.93 6.69 12.61
CA LEU A 146 8.51 5.63 11.80
C LEU A 146 9.69 4.90 12.46
N VAL A 147 10.21 5.43 13.58
CA VAL A 147 11.27 4.77 14.35
C VAL A 147 10.73 3.51 15.03
N GLY A 148 11.56 2.48 15.15
CA GLY A 148 11.13 1.19 15.68
C GLY A 148 10.33 0.32 14.71
N ALA A 149 10.26 0.68 13.43
CA ALA A 149 9.69 -0.18 12.39
C ALA A 149 10.45 -1.52 12.31
N THR A 150 9.71 -2.61 12.10
CA THR A 150 10.26 -3.97 11.99
C THR A 150 9.72 -4.71 10.78
N CYS A 151 10.53 -5.59 10.21
CA CYS A 151 10.07 -6.52 9.17
C CYS A 151 10.78 -7.87 9.28
N ILE A 152 10.21 -8.89 8.63
CA ILE A 152 10.85 -10.19 8.42
C ILE A 152 11.33 -10.25 6.97
N VAL A 153 12.58 -10.69 6.78
CA VAL A 153 13.17 -10.91 5.47
C VAL A 153 12.57 -12.17 4.82
N ASP A 154 12.15 -12.06 3.56
CA ASP A 154 11.37 -13.08 2.85
C ASP A 154 12.22 -14.17 2.18
N LYS A 155 13.45 -13.84 1.78
CA LYS A 155 14.42 -14.74 1.16
C LYS A 155 15.86 -14.28 1.44
N ASP A 156 16.83 -15.07 1.02
CA ASP A 156 18.24 -14.69 1.16
C ASP A 156 18.63 -13.64 0.10
N TYR A 157 19.37 -12.61 0.53
CA TYR A 157 19.91 -11.58 -0.37
C TYR A 157 21.42 -11.42 -0.18
N ASP A 158 22.19 -12.05 -1.06
CA ASP A 158 23.67 -12.02 -1.02
C ASP A 158 24.28 -10.80 -1.71
N ASN A 159 23.46 -9.96 -2.32
CA ASN A 159 23.86 -8.73 -3.00
C ASN A 159 23.46 -7.46 -2.22
N LEU A 160 22.78 -7.60 -1.08
CA LEU A 160 22.31 -6.49 -0.24
C LEU A 160 22.91 -6.62 1.16
N PHE A 161 23.17 -5.51 1.83
CA PHE A 161 23.65 -5.55 3.22
C PHE A 161 23.08 -4.43 4.08
N LEU A 162 23.07 -4.66 5.40
CA LEU A 162 22.51 -3.73 6.37
C LEU A 162 23.41 -2.49 6.57
N PRO A 163 22.84 -1.27 6.63
CA PRO A 163 23.50 -0.09 7.18
C PRO A 163 23.51 -0.11 8.72
N ASP A 164 24.24 0.81 9.35
CA ASP A 164 24.28 0.99 10.82
C ASP A 164 22.91 1.30 11.46
N LYS A 165 22.00 1.90 10.68
CA LYS A 165 20.64 2.29 11.11
C LYS A 165 19.62 1.14 11.09
N LEU A 166 19.99 -0.01 10.52
CA LEU A 166 19.18 -1.23 10.56
C LEU A 166 19.90 -2.29 11.38
N TRP A 167 19.19 -2.86 12.34
CA TRP A 167 19.66 -3.98 13.12
C TRP A 167 19.08 -5.28 12.62
N ARG A 168 19.88 -6.34 12.63
CA ARG A 168 19.37 -7.70 12.72
C ARG A 168 19.21 -8.06 14.19
N VAL A 169 18.02 -8.51 14.56
CA VAL A 169 17.74 -8.96 15.93
C VAL A 169 17.74 -10.48 15.94
N ASP A 170 18.73 -11.06 16.62
CA ASP A 170 18.90 -12.51 16.73
C ASP A 170 18.06 -12.99 17.91
N ILE A 171 16.92 -13.63 17.62
CA ILE A 171 15.92 -14.01 18.63
C ILE A 171 16.21 -15.41 19.17
N ASN A 172 16.09 -15.59 20.48
CA ASN A 172 16.13 -16.92 21.08
C ASN A 172 14.83 -17.67 20.76
N LYS A 173 14.86 -18.57 19.77
CA LYS A 173 13.69 -19.31 19.30
C LYS A 173 13.05 -20.22 20.36
N SER A 174 13.77 -20.56 21.44
CA SER A 174 13.18 -21.30 22.57
C SER A 174 12.32 -20.41 23.48
N GLU A 175 12.50 -19.08 23.41
CA GLU A 175 11.79 -18.10 24.24
C GLU A 175 10.74 -17.32 23.44
N CYS A 176 10.99 -17.06 22.16
CA CYS A 176 10.14 -16.22 21.34
C CYS A 176 10.20 -16.57 19.84
N ASN A 177 9.05 -16.53 19.19
CA ASN A 177 8.91 -16.70 17.75
C ASN A 177 9.15 -15.35 17.03
N PRO A 178 9.96 -15.30 15.95
CA PRO A 178 10.25 -14.07 15.21
C PRO A 178 9.01 -13.37 14.65
N TYR A 179 8.03 -14.14 14.15
CA TYR A 179 6.81 -13.55 13.62
C TYR A 179 5.97 -12.91 14.72
N TYR A 180 5.85 -13.54 15.88
CA TYR A 180 5.19 -12.93 17.04
C TYR A 180 5.87 -11.61 17.43
N LEU A 181 7.20 -11.61 17.59
CA LEU A 181 7.93 -10.42 17.99
C LEU A 181 7.78 -9.27 16.97
N LYS A 182 7.80 -9.59 15.66
CA LYS A 182 7.55 -8.60 14.61
C LYS A 182 6.19 -7.92 14.79
N TYR A 183 5.12 -8.68 14.99
CA TYR A 183 3.78 -8.09 15.14
C TYR A 183 3.62 -7.36 16.48
N LEU A 184 4.20 -7.88 17.56
CA LEU A 184 4.24 -7.21 18.86
C LEU A 184 4.90 -5.84 18.76
N LEU A 185 6.09 -5.75 18.14
CA LEU A 185 6.82 -4.49 17.96
C LEU A 185 6.19 -3.57 16.88
N SER A 186 5.32 -4.12 16.01
CA SER A 186 4.60 -3.35 15.00
C SER A 186 3.34 -2.67 15.55
N ASP A 187 2.85 -3.10 16.72
CA ASP A 187 1.71 -2.47 17.40
C ASP A 187 1.98 -0.98 17.65
N GLU A 188 1.02 -0.13 17.29
CA GLU A 188 1.21 1.33 17.31
C GLU A 188 1.39 1.87 18.73
N ASN A 189 0.62 1.35 19.69
CA ASN A 189 0.67 1.78 21.08
C ASN A 189 1.98 1.32 21.75
N LEU A 190 2.39 0.09 21.49
CA LEU A 190 3.65 -0.45 22.01
C LEU A 190 4.87 0.24 21.38
N ARG A 191 4.83 0.51 20.07
CA ARG A 191 5.89 1.25 19.38
C ARG A 191 6.01 2.68 19.90
N THR A 192 4.88 3.32 20.22
CA THR A 192 4.86 4.64 20.86
C THR A 192 5.57 4.59 22.21
N LYS A 193 5.23 3.63 23.09
CA LYS A 193 5.93 3.44 24.37
C LYS A 193 7.44 3.22 24.21
N LEU A 194 7.85 2.43 23.21
CA LEU A 194 9.26 2.22 22.92
C LEU A 194 9.93 3.53 22.45
N THR A 195 9.24 4.30 21.61
CA THR A 195 9.72 5.55 21.03
C THR A 195 9.80 6.69 22.04
N ASP A 196 8.94 6.71 23.06
CA ASP A 196 9.01 7.68 24.16
C ASP A 196 10.31 7.54 24.97
N THR A 197 10.93 6.36 24.94
CA THR A 197 12.25 6.15 25.53
C THR A 197 13.39 6.60 24.61
N ALA A 198 13.14 6.88 23.33
CA ALA A 198 14.17 7.23 22.35
C ALA A 198 14.79 8.62 22.62
N THR A 199 15.97 8.85 22.05
CA THR A 199 16.74 10.09 22.20
C THR A 199 16.98 10.74 20.85
N GLY A 200 16.90 12.07 20.76
CA GLY A 200 17.16 12.82 19.53
C GLY A 200 16.78 14.30 19.63
N THR A 201 17.41 15.14 18.81
CA THR A 201 17.20 16.59 18.76
C THR A 201 15.99 16.93 17.88
N SER A 202 15.05 17.72 18.41
CA SER A 202 14.01 18.45 17.67
C SER A 202 13.14 17.64 16.68
N GLY A 203 12.68 16.44 17.06
CA GLY A 203 11.59 15.71 16.38
C GLY A 203 11.87 15.17 14.96
N SER A 204 12.97 15.59 14.30
CA SER A 204 13.30 15.24 12.92
C SER A 204 14.00 13.89 12.77
N MET A 205 14.70 13.42 13.81
CA MET A 205 15.38 12.12 13.82
C MET A 205 15.50 11.59 15.26
N LEU A 206 14.70 10.58 15.60
CA LEU A 206 14.83 9.84 16.86
C LEU A 206 15.74 8.64 16.68
N ASN A 207 16.38 8.25 17.77
CA ASN A 207 17.28 7.11 17.81
C ASN A 207 17.06 6.26 19.07
N ILE A 208 16.84 4.96 18.87
CA ILE A 208 16.74 3.95 19.92
C ILE A 208 18.12 3.31 20.09
N SER A 209 18.65 3.30 21.33
CA SER A 209 19.91 2.59 21.63
C SER A 209 19.65 1.12 21.91
N MET A 210 20.64 0.25 21.65
CA MET A 210 20.52 -1.19 21.91
C MET A 210 20.21 -1.47 23.39
N LYS A 211 20.79 -0.70 24.31
CA LYS A 211 20.48 -0.79 25.74
C LYS A 211 19.00 -0.54 26.02
N LYS A 212 18.45 0.56 25.50
CA LYS A 212 17.03 0.90 25.68
C LYS A 212 16.11 -0.15 25.07
N PHE A 213 16.44 -0.66 23.88
CA PHE A 213 15.70 -1.73 23.25
C PHE A 213 15.73 -3.01 24.08
N ARG A 214 16.90 -3.42 24.60
CA ARG A 214 17.04 -4.59 25.48
C ARG A 214 16.29 -4.43 26.80
N ASP A 215 16.30 -3.23 27.39
CA ASP A 215 15.62 -2.93 28.65
C ASP A 215 14.11 -2.71 28.51
N PHE A 216 13.59 -2.65 27.27
CA PHE A 216 12.17 -2.45 27.02
C PHE A 216 11.36 -3.65 27.54
N ASN A 217 10.31 -3.37 28.31
CA ASN A 217 9.41 -4.38 28.86
C ASN A 217 8.24 -4.62 27.90
N ALA A 218 7.97 -5.88 27.56
CA ALA A 218 6.84 -6.26 26.71
C ALA A 218 6.15 -7.53 27.24
N PRO A 219 4.83 -7.68 27.04
CA PRO A 219 4.14 -8.93 27.33
C PRO A 219 4.57 -10.04 26.37
N ILE A 220 5.00 -11.17 26.91
CA ILE A 220 5.43 -12.34 26.13
C ILE A 220 4.41 -13.47 26.34
N ALA A 221 3.59 -13.73 25.33
CA ALA A 221 2.62 -14.82 25.33
C ALA A 221 3.31 -16.20 25.32
N PRO A 222 2.62 -17.30 25.67
CA PRO A 222 3.18 -18.65 25.58
C PRO A 222 3.64 -19.03 24.17
N LEU A 223 4.81 -19.66 24.05
CA LEU A 223 5.44 -20.02 22.77
C LEU A 223 4.52 -20.86 21.86
N ALA A 224 3.67 -21.71 22.43
CA ALA A 224 2.70 -22.50 21.67
C ALA A 224 1.72 -21.62 20.87
N LEU A 225 1.18 -20.57 21.48
CA LEU A 225 0.29 -19.61 20.80
C LEU A 225 1.04 -18.78 19.76
N GLN A 226 2.28 -18.39 20.08
CA GLN A 226 3.13 -17.67 19.13
C GLN A 226 3.38 -18.50 17.86
N THR A 227 3.63 -19.81 18.01
CA THR A 227 3.81 -20.75 16.89
C THR A 227 2.54 -20.94 16.07
N GLN A 228 1.37 -21.04 16.72
CA GLN A 228 0.08 -21.10 16.02
C GLN A 228 -0.17 -19.84 15.18
N PHE A 229 0.09 -18.66 15.76
CA PHE A 229 0.00 -17.39 15.04
C PHE A 229 0.99 -17.32 13.87
N ALA A 230 2.24 -17.76 14.07
CA ALA A 230 3.24 -17.80 13.01
C ALA A 230 2.79 -18.64 11.81
N ALA A 231 2.09 -19.76 12.04
CA ALA A 231 1.51 -20.57 10.97
C ALA A 231 0.39 -19.83 10.21
N VAL A 232 -0.38 -18.97 10.88
CA VAL A 232 -1.35 -18.08 10.20
C VAL A 232 -0.61 -17.05 9.34
N VAL A 233 0.43 -16.42 9.90
CA VAL A 233 1.26 -15.43 9.19
C VAL A 233 1.86 -16.03 7.90
N GLU A 234 2.37 -17.25 7.97
CA GLU A 234 2.92 -17.96 6.82
C GLU A 234 1.87 -18.17 5.72
N ARG A 235 0.68 -18.70 6.09
CA ARG A 235 -0.43 -18.91 5.13
C ARG A 235 -0.86 -17.61 4.46
N VAL A 236 -1.04 -16.54 5.24
CA VAL A 236 -1.43 -15.23 4.69
C VAL A 236 -0.32 -14.62 3.84
N THR A 237 0.94 -14.84 4.19
CA THR A 237 2.08 -14.37 3.39
C THR A 237 2.12 -15.07 2.03
N ASN A 238 1.89 -16.38 1.99
CA ASN A 238 1.80 -17.13 0.72
C ASN A 238 0.63 -16.62 -0.14
N LEU A 239 -0.53 -16.36 0.47
CA LEU A 239 -1.66 -15.75 -0.24
C LEU A 239 -1.32 -14.35 -0.76
N ARG A 240 -0.63 -13.52 0.03
CA ARG A 240 -0.19 -12.18 -0.38
C ARG A 240 0.69 -12.26 -1.63
N VAL A 241 1.65 -13.18 -1.68
CA VAL A 241 2.52 -13.37 -2.85
C VAL A 241 1.69 -13.69 -4.10
N GLN A 242 0.72 -14.60 -4.01
CA GLN A 242 -0.18 -14.93 -5.12
C GLN A 242 -0.99 -13.72 -5.59
N GLN A 243 -1.52 -12.92 -4.66
CA GLN A 243 -2.27 -11.71 -4.99
C GLN A 243 -1.38 -10.63 -5.63
N GLN A 244 -0.13 -10.47 -5.19
CA GLN A 244 0.84 -9.56 -5.79
C GLN A 244 1.21 -9.98 -7.22
N THR A 245 1.43 -11.27 -7.46
CA THR A 245 1.65 -11.79 -8.82
C THR A 245 0.44 -11.52 -9.70
N SER A 246 -0.77 -11.81 -9.22
CA SER A 246 -2.02 -11.53 -9.96
C SER A 246 -2.19 -10.04 -10.25
N PHE A 247 -1.87 -9.17 -9.29
CA PHE A 247 -1.90 -7.72 -9.47
C PHE A 247 -0.94 -7.26 -10.57
N ALA A 248 0.32 -7.73 -10.56
CA ALA A 248 1.31 -7.40 -11.58
C ALA A 248 0.87 -7.89 -12.98
N SER A 249 0.33 -9.10 -13.09
CA SER A 249 -0.22 -9.63 -14.35
C SER A 249 -1.38 -8.78 -14.87
N LEU A 250 -2.29 -8.33 -14.00
CA LEU A 250 -3.40 -7.45 -14.40
C LEU A 250 -2.90 -6.08 -14.87
N GLN A 251 -1.86 -5.52 -14.23
CA GLN A 251 -1.25 -4.27 -14.69
C GLN A 251 -0.64 -4.43 -16.09
N LEU A 252 0.09 -5.52 -16.35
CA LEU A 252 0.63 -5.81 -17.67
C LEU A 252 -0.48 -6.01 -18.71
N LEU A 253 -1.54 -6.74 -18.35
CA LEU A 253 -2.70 -6.93 -19.20
C LEU A 253 -3.37 -5.59 -19.54
N TYR A 254 -3.58 -4.73 -18.55
CA TYR A 254 -4.14 -3.40 -18.77
C TYR A 254 -3.31 -2.58 -19.76
N GLN A 255 -1.99 -2.55 -19.60
CA GLN A 255 -1.10 -1.84 -20.53
C GLN A 255 -1.16 -2.41 -21.95
N SER A 256 -1.20 -3.74 -22.08
CA SER A 256 -1.33 -4.40 -23.38
C SER A 256 -2.67 -4.09 -24.06
N LEU A 257 -3.78 -4.16 -23.31
CA LEU A 257 -5.11 -3.82 -23.81
C LEU A 257 -5.22 -2.36 -24.21
N LEU A 258 -4.65 -1.45 -23.41
CA LEU A 258 -4.60 -0.02 -23.70
C LEU A 258 -3.87 0.24 -25.02
N GLN A 259 -2.69 -0.35 -25.18
CA GLN A 259 -1.90 -0.23 -26.42
C GLN A 259 -2.65 -0.82 -27.62
N ALA A 260 -3.24 -2.01 -27.49
CA ALA A 260 -4.00 -2.65 -28.57
C ALA A 260 -5.23 -1.84 -28.97
N ALA A 261 -5.94 -1.26 -27.99
CA ALA A 261 -7.11 -0.42 -28.23
C ALA A 261 -6.75 0.84 -29.04
N PHE A 262 -5.70 1.57 -28.65
CA PHE A 262 -5.28 2.78 -29.37
C PHE A 262 -4.62 2.49 -30.73
N GLN A 263 -4.17 1.26 -30.97
CA GLN A 263 -3.68 0.82 -32.28
C GLN A 263 -4.79 0.25 -33.18
N GLY A 264 -6.03 0.17 -32.70
CA GLY A 264 -7.13 -0.47 -33.44
C GLY A 264 -6.95 -1.99 -33.64
N LYS A 265 -6.08 -2.63 -32.86
CA LYS A 265 -5.78 -4.07 -32.93
C LYS A 265 -6.59 -4.91 -31.94
N LEU A 266 -7.39 -4.27 -31.10
CA LEU A 266 -8.20 -4.94 -30.10
C LEU A 266 -9.51 -5.44 -30.74
N ASP A 267 -9.64 -6.76 -30.86
CA ASP A 267 -10.90 -7.39 -31.28
C ASP A 267 -11.92 -7.33 -30.13
N VAL A 268 -12.94 -6.48 -30.31
CA VAL A 268 -14.03 -6.30 -29.34
C VAL A 268 -15.33 -7.00 -29.76
N SER A 269 -15.32 -7.79 -30.83
CA SER A 269 -16.52 -8.47 -31.35
C SER A 269 -17.15 -9.45 -30.35
N LYS A 270 -16.33 -10.03 -29.47
CA LYS A 270 -16.73 -10.99 -28.43
C LYS A 270 -17.17 -10.34 -27.12
N VAL A 271 -17.07 -9.01 -27.03
CA VAL A 271 -17.51 -8.27 -25.85
C VAL A 271 -19.00 -8.03 -25.99
N ASN A 272 -19.79 -8.81 -25.26
CA ASN A 272 -21.18 -8.46 -25.06
C ASN A 272 -21.23 -7.06 -24.46
N GLU A 273 -22.04 -6.16 -25.05
CA GLU A 273 -22.38 -4.90 -24.39
C GLU A 273 -23.07 -5.26 -23.08
N VAL A 274 -22.30 -5.25 -22.00
CA VAL A 274 -22.84 -5.33 -20.66
C VAL A 274 -22.66 -3.92 -20.15
N VAL A 275 -23.76 -3.19 -20.09
CA VAL A 275 -23.81 -1.96 -19.28
C VAL A 275 -23.26 -2.37 -17.91
N PRO A 276 -22.14 -1.79 -17.44
CA PRO A 276 -21.58 -2.19 -16.17
C PRO A 276 -22.67 -2.02 -15.12
N ARG A 277 -23.04 -3.11 -14.43
CA ARG A 277 -23.53 -3.03 -13.07
C ARG A 277 -22.31 -3.18 -12.19
N PRO A 278 -21.78 -2.10 -11.58
CA PRO A 278 -20.91 -2.27 -10.43
C PRO A 278 -21.75 -2.93 -9.35
N THR A 279 -21.33 -4.10 -8.87
CA THR A 279 -21.83 -4.65 -7.63
C THR A 279 -21.63 -3.60 -6.55
N SER A 280 -22.74 -3.11 -5.98
CA SER A 280 -22.74 -2.33 -4.76
C SER A 280 -21.94 -3.08 -3.71
N THR A 281 -20.75 -2.57 -3.39
CA THR A 281 -20.15 -2.90 -2.11
C THR A 281 -21.02 -2.23 -1.07
N ASN A 282 -21.90 -3.01 -0.45
CA ASN A 282 -22.59 -2.61 0.77
C ASN A 282 -21.52 -2.27 1.82
N SER A 283 -21.20 -0.98 1.94
CA SER A 283 -20.52 -0.42 3.11
C SER A 283 -20.94 1.04 3.30
N GLN A 284 -21.77 1.24 4.32
CA GLN A 284 -22.04 2.48 5.08
C GLN A 284 -23.00 3.52 4.47
N GLY A 285 -24.30 3.24 4.63
CA GLY A 285 -25.43 4.13 4.31
C GLY A 285 -25.64 5.32 5.24
N THR A 286 -24.62 6.18 5.42
CA THR A 286 -24.82 7.52 6.00
C THR A 286 -23.95 8.58 5.33
N SER A 287 -22.74 8.23 4.88
CA SER A 287 -21.85 9.19 4.22
C SER A 287 -22.14 9.36 2.72
N GLU A 288 -22.47 8.27 2.01
CA GLU A 288 -22.81 8.34 0.58
C GLU A 288 -24.16 9.01 0.32
N GLU A 289 -25.14 8.79 1.18
CA GLU A 289 -26.48 9.38 1.02
C GLU A 289 -26.45 10.91 1.18
N LEU A 290 -25.61 11.42 2.09
CA LEU A 290 -25.36 12.85 2.24
C LEU A 290 -24.66 13.45 1.01
N ILE A 291 -23.74 12.69 0.41
CA ILE A 291 -23.07 13.06 -0.84
C ILE A 291 -24.09 13.12 -1.98
N TRP A 292 -24.99 12.13 -2.09
CA TRP A 292 -26.05 12.10 -3.10
C TRP A 292 -27.07 13.22 -2.93
N GLN A 293 -27.45 13.56 -1.70
CA GLN A 293 -28.32 14.71 -1.44
C GLN A 293 -27.66 16.03 -1.87
N LYS A 294 -26.37 16.21 -1.59
CA LYS A 294 -25.61 17.40 -2.03
C LYS A 294 -25.48 17.48 -3.55
N LEU A 295 -25.26 16.35 -4.24
CA LEU A 295 -25.22 16.33 -5.70
C LEU A 295 -26.57 16.68 -6.31
N ARG A 296 -27.65 16.04 -5.85
CA ARG A 296 -28.99 16.30 -6.39
C ARG A 296 -29.43 17.76 -6.19
N SER A 297 -29.11 18.38 -5.05
CA SER A 297 -29.47 19.79 -4.82
C SER A 297 -28.80 20.74 -5.80
N GLN A 298 -27.61 20.41 -6.32
CA GLN A 298 -26.92 21.21 -7.32
C GLN A 298 -27.50 21.00 -8.72
N VAL A 299 -27.79 19.75 -9.09
CA VAL A 299 -28.25 19.43 -10.45
C VAL A 299 -29.76 19.66 -10.65
N ASN A 300 -30.56 19.70 -9.57
CA ASN A 300 -32.00 20.02 -9.66
C ASN A 300 -32.26 21.49 -10.04
N ASN A 301 -31.31 22.39 -9.81
CA ASN A 301 -31.48 23.81 -10.09
C ASN A 301 -30.98 24.19 -11.50
N GLN A 302 -29.99 23.47 -12.04
CA GLN A 302 -29.43 23.69 -13.37
C GLN A 302 -28.57 22.50 -13.82
N SER A 303 -28.43 22.29 -15.13
CA SER A 303 -27.42 21.37 -15.67
C SER A 303 -26.01 21.84 -15.33
N ILE A 304 -25.17 20.96 -14.77
CA ILE A 304 -23.80 21.30 -14.35
C ILE A 304 -22.74 20.54 -15.15
N THR A 305 -21.53 21.07 -15.21
CA THR A 305 -20.37 20.41 -15.82
C THR A 305 -19.54 19.65 -14.77
N LEU A 306 -18.54 18.88 -15.22
CA LEU A 306 -17.57 18.23 -14.33
C LEU A 306 -16.69 19.24 -13.56
N GLU A 307 -16.45 20.43 -14.12
CA GLU A 307 -15.68 21.49 -13.45
C GLU A 307 -16.49 22.10 -12.29
N ASP A 308 -17.80 22.24 -12.46
CA ASP A 308 -18.70 22.73 -11.40
C ASP A 308 -18.71 21.79 -10.19
N LEU A 309 -18.53 20.48 -10.40
CA LEU A 309 -18.44 19.50 -9.32
C LEU A 309 -17.17 19.64 -8.47
N GLN A 310 -16.07 20.12 -9.06
CA GLN A 310 -14.85 20.42 -8.33
C GLN A 310 -15.09 21.53 -7.28
N ASN A 311 -15.99 22.48 -7.57
CA ASN A 311 -16.37 23.54 -6.63
C ASN A 311 -17.27 23.00 -5.49
N VAL A 312 -18.05 21.95 -5.76
CA VAL A 312 -18.92 21.30 -4.75
C VAL A 312 -18.13 20.38 -3.82
N PHE A 313 -17.10 19.71 -4.35
CA PHE A 313 -16.20 18.84 -3.60
C PHE A 313 -14.74 19.31 -3.73
N PRO A 314 -14.36 20.43 -3.09
CA PRO A 314 -13.05 21.07 -3.28
C PRO A 314 -11.86 20.19 -2.83
N ASN A 315 -12.10 19.20 -1.99
CA ASN A 315 -11.09 18.27 -1.48
C ASN A 315 -11.04 16.93 -2.25
N ALA A 316 -11.89 16.74 -3.26
CA ALA A 316 -11.93 15.50 -4.05
C ALA A 316 -11.01 15.63 -5.28
N ASP A 317 -10.14 14.64 -5.47
CA ASP A 317 -9.36 14.53 -6.70
C ASP A 317 -10.24 14.12 -7.89
N TYR A 318 -9.78 14.40 -9.11
CA TYR A 318 -10.50 14.10 -10.34
C TYR A 318 -10.90 12.61 -10.46
N PRO A 319 -10.05 11.62 -10.09
CA PRO A 319 -10.45 10.22 -10.08
C PRO A 319 -11.64 9.90 -9.17
N LYS A 320 -11.69 10.46 -7.95
CA LYS A 320 -12.81 10.28 -7.02
C LYS A 320 -14.07 10.97 -7.51
N LEU A 321 -13.95 12.20 -8.03
CA LEU A 321 -15.07 12.93 -8.63
C LEU A 321 -15.69 12.16 -9.80
N ARG A 322 -14.82 11.62 -10.67
CA ARG A 322 -15.21 10.77 -11.78
C ARG A 322 -16.01 9.56 -11.28
N GLU A 323 -15.45 8.80 -10.35
CA GLU A 323 -16.11 7.60 -9.78
C GLU A 323 -17.49 7.93 -9.18
N LEU A 324 -17.59 9.02 -8.46
CA LEU A 324 -18.83 9.50 -7.84
C LEU A 324 -19.88 9.91 -8.89
N VAL A 325 -19.49 10.57 -9.98
CA VAL A 325 -20.41 10.89 -11.09
C VAL A 325 -20.88 9.63 -11.81
N PHE A 326 -19.98 8.69 -12.10
CA PHE A 326 -20.34 7.43 -12.75
C PHE A 326 -21.31 6.61 -11.89
N ASN A 327 -21.04 6.49 -10.58
CA ASN A 327 -21.95 5.82 -9.65
C ASN A 327 -23.34 6.50 -9.58
N ALA A 328 -23.38 7.84 -9.66
CA ALA A 328 -24.64 8.59 -9.68
C ALA A 328 -25.44 8.40 -10.97
N ILE A 329 -24.76 8.31 -12.12
CA ILE A 329 -25.42 8.03 -13.40
C ILE A 329 -25.97 6.59 -13.39
N ASP A 330 -25.18 5.63 -12.91
CA ASP A 330 -25.57 4.21 -12.86
C ASP A 330 -26.76 3.94 -11.91
N SER A 331 -26.83 4.64 -10.78
CA SER A 331 -27.96 4.58 -9.83
C SER A 331 -29.20 5.36 -10.31
N GLY A 332 -29.14 6.00 -11.48
CA GLY A 332 -30.23 6.81 -12.02
C GLY A 332 -30.43 8.13 -11.28
N HIS A 333 -29.51 8.53 -10.40
CA HIS A 333 -29.55 9.82 -9.71
C HIS A 333 -29.11 10.98 -10.61
N LEU A 334 -28.29 10.70 -11.63
CA LEU A 334 -27.90 11.66 -12.66
C LEU A 334 -28.13 11.09 -14.06
N THR A 335 -28.25 11.97 -15.04
CA THR A 335 -28.18 11.65 -16.47
C THR A 335 -27.14 12.54 -17.12
N GLN A 336 -26.55 12.06 -18.21
CA GLN A 336 -25.53 12.80 -18.95
C GLN A 336 -26.06 13.15 -20.34
N THR A 337 -25.92 14.42 -20.73
CA THR A 337 -26.17 14.88 -22.10
C THR A 337 -24.93 15.59 -22.63
N TYR A 338 -24.68 15.45 -23.93
CA TYR A 338 -23.62 16.20 -24.59
C TYR A 338 -24.24 17.42 -25.27
N ASP A 339 -23.81 18.63 -24.86
CA ASP A 339 -24.24 19.87 -25.49
C ASP A 339 -23.37 20.14 -26.72
N THR A 340 -23.96 20.01 -27.91
CA THR A 340 -23.24 20.17 -29.17
C THR A 340 -22.86 21.63 -29.47
N LYS A 341 -23.54 22.62 -28.87
CA LYS A 341 -23.24 24.05 -29.09
C LYS A 341 -22.07 24.49 -28.24
N GLU A 342 -22.08 24.12 -26.96
CA GLU A 342 -21.05 24.47 -25.99
C GLU A 342 -19.88 23.47 -25.97
N ARG A 343 -20.01 22.33 -26.67
CA ARG A 343 -19.03 21.22 -26.71
C ARG A 343 -18.63 20.70 -25.32
N VAL A 344 -19.58 20.69 -24.39
CA VAL A 344 -19.39 20.23 -23.01
C VAL A 344 -20.36 19.12 -22.66
N VAL A 345 -19.91 18.25 -21.76
CA VAL A 345 -20.77 17.28 -21.09
C VAL A 345 -21.53 17.98 -19.98
N LYS A 346 -22.87 17.87 -20.01
CA LYS A 346 -23.77 18.35 -18.97
C LYS A 346 -24.34 17.17 -18.19
N LEU A 347 -24.36 17.32 -16.87
CA LEU A 347 -25.01 16.42 -15.93
C LEU A 347 -26.37 17.02 -15.57
N ASN A 348 -27.41 16.18 -15.58
CA ASN A 348 -28.78 16.56 -15.25
C ASN A 348 -29.32 15.63 -14.16
N ALA A 349 -30.34 16.08 -13.43
CA ALA A 349 -30.99 15.26 -12.43
C ALA A 349 -31.62 14.02 -13.09
N GLY A 350 -31.37 12.85 -12.52
CA GLY A 350 -32.00 11.59 -12.93
C GLY A 350 -33.16 11.23 -11.98
N THR A 351 -34.04 10.35 -12.45
CA THR A 351 -35.06 9.72 -11.61
C THR A 351 -34.51 8.38 -11.12
N PRO A 352 -34.36 8.18 -9.78
CA PRO A 352 -33.87 6.92 -9.23
C PRO A 352 -34.72 5.75 -9.74
N ARG A 353 -34.08 4.68 -10.19
CA ARG A 353 -34.79 3.41 -10.44
C ARG A 353 -34.98 2.73 -9.08
N THR A 354 -36.22 2.64 -8.63
CA THR A 354 -36.62 1.88 -7.42
C THR A 354 -36.23 0.42 -7.53
#